data_AF-A0A2D4L1A5-F1
#
_entry.id   AF-A0A2D4L1A5-F1
#
_cell.length_a   1.000
_cell.length_b   1.000
_cell.length_c   1.000
_cell.angle_alpha   90.00
_cell.angle_beta   90.00
_cell.angle_gamma   90.00
#
_symmetry.space_group_name_H-M   'P 1'
#
loop_
_entity.id
_entity.type
_entity.pdbx_description
1 polymer ?
#
loop_
_entity_poly.entity_id
_entity_poly.type
_entity_poly.pdbx_seq_one_letter_code
_entity_poly.pdbx_strand_id
1 'polypeptide(L)'
;KKLLTCNSVYLNPPPGQDHLLPEAEEMTMISVQLAARFLFTTGFHTKKIVRGPASDWYDALCILLRHSKNVRFWFAHNVLFNVSNRFSEYLLECPSAEVRGAFAKLIVFIAHFSLQDGPCPSPFASPGPSSQAYDNLSLSDHLLRAVLNLLRREVSEHGRHLQQYFNLFVMYANLGVAEKTQLLKLNVPATFMLVALDEGPGPPIKYQYAELGKLYTVVSQLIRCCNVASRMQSSINGNTPLSNPYGDPNLSQPIMALQQNVADILFVRTSYVKKIIEDCSNSEETIKLLRFCCWENPQFSSTVLSELLWQVAYSYTYELRPYLDLLLQILLIEDSWQTHRIHNALKGIPDDRDGLFDTIQRSKNHYQKRAYQCIKCMVALFSNCPVAYQILQSNGDLKRKWTWAVEWLGDELERRPYTGNPQYTYNNWSPPVQSNETSNGYFLERSHSARMTLAKACELCPEEEPDDPDAPDEHESSPPEDAPLYPHSPGTQYQQNNHVHGQPYTGPAAHHMNNPQRTGQRAQENYEGSEEVSPPQTKE
;
A
#
# COMPACT_ATOMS: atom_id res chain seq x y z
N LYS A 1 33.65 19.66 -18.91
CA LYS A 1 33.14 18.84 -20.04
C LYS A 1 34.29 18.43 -20.96
N LYS A 2 34.60 19.08 -22.10
CA LYS A 2 35.62 18.61 -23.07
C LYS A 2 36.91 17.99 -22.48
N LEU A 3 37.57 18.67 -21.54
CA LEU A 3 38.79 18.19 -20.85
C LEU A 3 38.62 16.90 -20.03
N LEU A 4 37.41 16.63 -19.53
CA LEU A 4 37.08 15.41 -18.77
C LEU A 4 36.74 14.24 -19.69
N THR A 5 36.31 14.53 -20.92
CA THR A 5 35.78 13.55 -21.87
C THR A 5 36.75 13.26 -23.03
N CYS A 6 37.78 14.06 -23.25
CA CYS A 6 38.74 13.85 -24.35
C CYS A 6 39.58 12.58 -24.16
N ASN A 7 39.80 12.15 -22.91
CA ASN A 7 40.61 10.99 -22.60
C ASN A 7 39.80 9.69 -22.49
N SER A 8 38.47 9.73 -22.70
CA SER A 8 37.54 8.62 -22.42
C SER A 8 37.88 7.30 -23.12
N VAL A 9 38.59 7.36 -24.26
CA VAL A 9 39.12 6.18 -24.97
C VAL A 9 40.07 5.37 -24.08
N TYR A 10 40.92 6.06 -23.31
CA TYR A 10 41.91 5.47 -22.41
C TYR A 10 41.35 5.08 -21.03
N LEU A 11 40.11 5.46 -20.71
CA LEU A 11 39.50 5.24 -19.38
C LEU A 11 38.59 4.01 -19.33
N ASN A 12 38.87 3.02 -20.18
CA ASN A 12 38.23 1.70 -20.17
C ASN A 12 39.30 0.65 -19.83
N PRO A 13 38.97 -0.42 -19.08
CA PRO A 13 39.86 -1.55 -18.88
C PRO A 13 40.32 -2.18 -20.21
N PRO A 14 41.54 -2.74 -20.30
CA PRO A 14 41.96 -3.57 -21.41
C PRO A 14 41.01 -4.78 -21.62
N PRO A 15 40.85 -5.29 -22.86
CA PRO A 15 39.98 -6.45 -23.11
C PRO A 15 40.37 -7.66 -22.24
N GLY A 16 39.42 -8.16 -21.45
CA GLY A 16 39.64 -9.27 -20.51
C GLY A 16 40.21 -8.86 -19.14
N GLN A 17 40.20 -7.58 -18.80
CA GLN A 17 40.53 -7.07 -17.46
C GLN A 17 39.36 -6.24 -16.90
N ASP A 18 39.16 -6.27 -15.58
CA ASP A 18 38.14 -5.47 -14.90
C ASP A 18 38.67 -4.11 -14.39
N HIS A 19 39.99 -3.93 -14.39
CA HIS A 19 40.69 -2.79 -13.79
C HIS A 19 41.31 -1.85 -14.86
N LEU A 20 41.46 -0.57 -14.51
CA LEU A 20 42.24 0.38 -15.29
C LEU A 20 43.75 0.11 -15.16
N LEU A 21 44.51 0.52 -16.18
CA LEU A 21 45.96 0.67 -16.06
C LEU A 21 46.31 1.79 -15.05
N PRO A 22 47.44 1.71 -14.32
CA PRO A 22 47.78 2.70 -13.29
C PRO A 22 47.80 4.15 -13.80
N GLU A 23 48.32 4.38 -15.00
CA GLU A 23 48.41 5.70 -15.64
C GLU A 23 47.03 6.24 -16.02
N ALA A 24 46.10 5.35 -16.40
CA ALA A 24 44.71 5.68 -16.66
C ALA A 24 43.95 5.96 -15.35
N GLU A 25 44.25 5.25 -14.25
CA GLU A 25 43.69 5.54 -12.93
C GLU A 25 44.17 6.90 -12.39
N GLU A 26 45.47 7.23 -12.51
CA GLU A 26 46.01 8.54 -12.12
C GLU A 26 45.38 9.67 -12.95
N MET A 27 45.32 9.52 -14.27
CA MET A 27 44.68 10.48 -15.17
C MET A 27 43.19 10.66 -14.83
N THR A 28 42.50 9.59 -14.45
CA THR A 28 41.10 9.61 -13.99
C THR A 28 40.97 10.34 -12.66
N MET A 29 41.88 10.09 -11.71
CA MET A 29 41.92 10.74 -10.40
C MET A 29 42.08 12.26 -10.53
N ILE A 30 43.07 12.73 -11.29
CA ILE A 30 43.30 14.16 -11.56
C ILE A 30 42.07 14.78 -12.25
N SER A 31 41.46 14.06 -13.19
CA SER A 31 40.25 14.51 -13.88
C SER A 31 39.05 14.63 -12.93
N VAL A 32 38.85 13.68 -12.01
CA VAL A 32 37.73 13.72 -11.05
C VAL A 32 37.95 14.80 -9.99
N GLN A 33 39.18 15.03 -9.55
CA GLN A 33 39.54 16.11 -8.62
C GLN A 33 39.21 17.48 -9.22
N LEU A 34 39.61 17.72 -10.47
CA LEU A 34 39.31 18.96 -11.20
C LEU A 34 37.80 19.13 -11.44
N ALA A 35 37.11 18.05 -11.84
CA ALA A 35 35.67 18.05 -12.07
C ALA A 35 34.89 18.36 -10.78
N ALA A 36 35.20 17.66 -9.68
CA ALA A 36 34.57 17.84 -8.38
C ALA A 36 34.79 19.26 -7.86
N ARG A 37 36.04 19.75 -7.88
CA ARG A 37 36.35 21.11 -7.43
C ARG A 37 35.53 22.14 -8.21
N PHE A 38 35.54 22.09 -9.55
CA PHE A 38 34.74 23.02 -10.36
C PHE A 38 33.24 22.92 -10.05
N LEU A 39 32.66 21.71 -10.02
CA LEU A 39 31.22 21.51 -9.90
C LEU A 39 30.67 21.96 -8.55
N PHE A 40 31.32 21.56 -7.46
CA PHE A 40 30.84 21.76 -6.09
C PHE A 40 31.28 23.10 -5.46
N THR A 41 32.22 23.86 -6.07
CA THR A 41 32.41 25.28 -5.72
C THR A 41 31.57 26.20 -6.61
N THR A 42 31.47 25.92 -7.92
CA THR A 42 31.04 26.92 -8.90
C THR A 42 29.97 26.41 -9.86
N GLY A 43 30.19 25.24 -10.48
CA GLY A 43 29.38 24.75 -11.60
C GLY A 43 27.91 24.62 -11.27
N PHE A 44 27.56 23.96 -10.17
CA PHE A 44 26.16 23.78 -9.76
C PHE A 44 25.51 25.05 -9.19
N HIS A 45 26.30 25.98 -8.64
CA HIS A 45 25.83 27.28 -8.15
C HIS A 45 25.50 28.28 -9.29
N THR A 46 26.12 28.15 -10.46
CA THR A 46 25.82 29.02 -11.61
C THR A 46 24.48 28.70 -12.31
N LYS A 47 23.93 29.67 -13.03
CA LYS A 47 22.71 29.52 -13.84
C LYS A 47 22.92 28.49 -14.97
N LYS A 48 21.83 27.81 -15.39
CA LYS A 48 21.86 26.79 -16.46
C LYS A 48 22.54 27.26 -17.75
N ILE A 49 22.36 28.52 -18.14
CA ILE A 49 22.99 29.11 -19.34
C ILE A 49 24.53 29.13 -19.28
N VAL A 50 25.12 29.13 -18.09
CA VAL A 50 26.59 29.17 -17.89
C VAL A 50 27.17 27.75 -17.81
N ARG A 51 26.58 26.87 -17.00
CA ARG A 51 27.06 25.48 -16.82
C ARG A 51 26.61 24.51 -17.95
N GLY A 52 25.57 24.88 -18.71
CA GLY A 52 24.80 23.98 -19.57
C GLY A 52 23.85 23.07 -18.77
N PRO A 53 23.38 21.96 -19.36
CA PRO A 53 22.63 20.95 -18.63
C PRO A 53 23.47 20.27 -17.55
N ALA A 54 22.82 19.84 -16.45
CA ALA A 54 23.48 19.11 -15.37
C ALA A 54 23.67 17.61 -15.68
N SER A 55 22.85 17.05 -16.58
CA SER A 55 23.00 15.69 -17.13
C SER A 55 24.41 15.47 -17.69
N ASP A 56 24.87 16.36 -18.57
CA ASP A 56 26.17 16.25 -19.24
C ASP A 56 27.36 16.18 -18.27
N TRP A 57 27.21 16.73 -17.06
CA TRP A 57 28.23 16.71 -16.02
C TRP A 57 28.14 15.43 -15.17
N TYR A 58 26.93 14.92 -14.93
CA TYR A 58 26.73 13.57 -14.40
C TYR A 58 27.32 12.53 -15.36
N ASP A 59 27.02 12.59 -16.66
CA ASP A 59 27.51 11.64 -17.66
C ASP A 59 29.04 11.68 -17.77
N ALA A 60 29.65 12.87 -17.73
CA ALA A 60 31.10 13.04 -17.70
C ALA A 60 31.74 12.50 -16.41
N LEU A 61 31.10 12.64 -15.25
CA LEU A 61 31.56 12.04 -13.99
C LEU A 61 31.42 10.50 -13.99
N CYS A 62 30.38 9.96 -14.61
CA CYS A 62 30.15 8.52 -14.70
C CYS A 62 31.26 7.79 -15.47
N ILE A 63 31.83 8.41 -16.51
CA ILE A 63 33.01 7.87 -17.21
C ILE A 63 34.19 7.71 -16.22
N LEU A 64 34.44 8.73 -15.40
CA LEU A 64 35.57 8.72 -14.45
C LEU A 64 35.33 7.76 -13.27
N LEU A 65 34.09 7.64 -12.79
CA LEU A 65 33.75 6.88 -11.58
C LEU A 65 33.46 5.39 -11.82
N ARG A 66 33.42 4.92 -13.07
CA ARG A 66 32.99 3.54 -13.40
C ARG A 66 34.00 2.45 -13.03
N HIS A 67 35.28 2.63 -13.35
CA HIS A 67 36.24 1.51 -13.38
C HIS A 67 37.27 1.50 -12.24
N SER A 68 37.40 2.59 -11.47
CA SER A 68 38.30 2.66 -10.33
C SER A 68 37.54 2.80 -9.00
N LYS A 69 37.79 1.85 -8.09
CA LYS A 69 37.35 1.95 -6.71
C LYS A 69 38.11 3.02 -5.92
N ASN A 70 39.37 3.28 -6.27
CA ASN A 70 40.19 4.31 -5.64
C ASN A 70 39.65 5.71 -5.97
N VAL A 71 39.21 5.94 -7.21
CA VAL A 71 38.56 7.19 -7.66
C VAL A 71 37.18 7.35 -7.01
N ARG A 72 36.36 6.28 -6.91
CA ARG A 72 35.09 6.30 -6.16
C ARG A 72 35.29 6.65 -4.68
N PHE A 73 36.23 5.97 -4.02
CA PHE A 73 36.61 6.21 -2.64
C PHE A 73 37.09 7.65 -2.40
N TRP A 74 38.03 8.13 -3.22
CA TRP A 74 38.51 9.51 -3.14
C TRP A 74 37.37 10.50 -3.28
N PHE A 75 36.51 10.32 -4.30
CA PHE A 75 35.39 11.23 -4.56
C PHE A 75 34.39 11.23 -3.39
N ALA A 76 33.98 10.05 -2.91
CA ALA A 76 33.03 9.96 -1.81
C ALA A 76 33.59 10.59 -0.52
N HIS A 77 34.84 10.28 -0.14
CA HIS A 77 35.43 10.87 1.07
C HIS A 77 35.64 12.38 0.93
N ASN A 78 36.29 12.85 -0.14
CA ASN A 78 36.71 14.26 -0.26
C ASN A 78 35.60 15.22 -0.70
N VAL A 79 34.57 14.73 -1.40
CA VAL A 79 33.51 15.57 -1.99
C VAL A 79 32.17 15.42 -1.26
N LEU A 80 31.85 14.20 -0.81
CA LEU A 80 30.55 13.87 -0.19
C LEU A 80 30.61 13.85 1.34
N PHE A 81 31.56 13.12 1.95
CA PHE A 81 31.61 12.96 3.41
C PHE A 81 32.37 14.09 4.13
N ASN A 82 33.38 14.69 3.50
CA ASN A 82 34.17 15.81 4.04
C ASN A 82 33.39 17.15 4.16
N VAL A 83 32.12 17.19 3.75
CA VAL A 83 31.21 18.33 3.93
C VAL A 83 29.90 17.82 4.50
N SER A 84 29.65 18.09 5.79
CA SER A 84 28.63 17.43 6.60
C SER A 84 27.20 17.56 6.07
N ASN A 85 26.85 18.70 5.46
CA ASN A 85 25.53 18.94 4.87
C ASN A 85 25.46 18.64 3.36
N ARG A 86 26.50 18.09 2.71
CA ARG A 86 26.53 17.92 1.24
C ARG A 86 25.33 17.14 0.69
N PHE A 87 24.85 16.16 1.46
CA PHE A 87 23.70 15.35 1.06
C PHE A 87 22.38 16.13 1.13
N SER A 88 22.15 16.96 2.17
CA SER A 88 20.97 17.84 2.23
C SER A 88 21.08 18.99 1.22
N GLU A 89 22.26 19.60 1.09
CA GLU A 89 22.59 20.69 0.16
C GLU A 89 22.09 20.37 -1.25
N TYR A 90 22.40 19.18 -1.77
CA TYR A 90 22.07 18.80 -3.15
C TYR A 90 20.83 17.90 -3.33
N LEU A 91 20.34 17.18 -2.31
CA LEU A 91 19.09 16.41 -2.43
C LEU A 91 17.84 17.19 -2.00
N LEU A 92 17.97 18.13 -1.06
CA LEU A 92 16.85 18.74 -0.34
C LEU A 92 16.83 20.27 -0.42
N GLU A 93 17.98 20.94 -0.27
CA GLU A 93 18.07 22.41 -0.23
C GLU A 93 18.10 23.02 -1.65
N CYS A 94 18.96 22.47 -2.53
CA CYS A 94 19.30 23.05 -3.83
C CYS A 94 18.05 23.41 -4.67
N PRO A 95 17.89 24.68 -5.11
CA PRO A 95 16.69 25.12 -5.81
C PRO A 95 16.55 24.53 -7.22
N SER A 96 17.64 24.12 -7.86
CA SER A 96 17.62 23.61 -9.23
C SER A 96 17.31 22.12 -9.27
N ALA A 97 16.05 21.76 -9.54
CA ALA A 97 15.60 20.36 -9.62
C ALA A 97 16.44 19.48 -10.58
N GLU A 98 16.97 20.07 -11.65
CA GLU A 98 17.90 19.42 -12.58
C GLU A 98 19.23 19.03 -11.92
N VAL A 99 19.75 19.86 -11.01
CA VAL A 99 20.96 19.57 -10.23
C VAL A 99 20.64 18.51 -9.17
N ARG A 100 19.49 18.62 -8.47
CA ARG A 100 19.04 17.59 -7.52
C ARG A 100 18.95 16.21 -8.19
N GLY A 101 18.35 16.15 -9.39
CA GLY A 101 18.25 14.93 -10.18
C GLY A 101 19.60 14.38 -10.63
N ALA A 102 20.53 15.24 -11.08
CA ALA A 102 21.89 14.82 -11.46
C ALA A 102 22.69 14.29 -10.25
N PHE A 103 22.57 14.93 -9.08
CA PHE A 103 23.26 14.50 -7.86
C PHE A 103 22.67 13.21 -7.26
N ALA A 104 21.33 13.06 -7.27
CA ALA A 104 20.68 11.81 -6.86
C ALA A 104 21.12 10.63 -7.74
N LYS A 105 21.18 10.82 -9.07
CA LYS A 105 21.73 9.81 -10.00
C LYS A 105 23.22 9.53 -9.73
N LEU A 106 24.02 10.54 -9.40
CA LEU A 106 25.44 10.38 -9.09
C LEU A 106 25.65 9.52 -7.83
N ILE A 107 24.86 9.71 -6.77
CA ILE A 107 24.90 8.84 -5.59
C ILE A 107 24.51 7.40 -5.94
N VAL A 108 23.42 7.21 -6.69
CA VAL A 108 22.96 5.89 -7.16
C VAL A 108 24.04 5.18 -7.98
N PHE A 109 24.71 5.89 -8.88
CA PHE A 109 25.81 5.38 -9.70
C PHE A 109 27.00 4.92 -8.84
N ILE A 110 27.48 5.77 -7.91
CA ILE A 110 28.61 5.41 -7.05
C ILE A 110 28.24 4.24 -6.15
N ALA A 111 27.07 4.25 -5.52
CA ALA A 111 26.60 3.16 -4.66
C ALA A 111 26.49 1.83 -5.40
N HIS A 112 26.06 1.82 -6.67
CA HIS A 112 25.97 0.60 -7.48
C HIS A 112 27.36 0.01 -7.76
N PHE A 113 28.26 0.79 -8.35
CA PHE A 113 29.61 0.31 -8.65
C PHE A 113 30.44 0.03 -7.37
N SER A 114 30.07 0.60 -6.22
CA SER A 114 30.70 0.32 -4.93
C SER A 114 30.12 -0.84 -4.13
N LEU A 115 29.15 -1.58 -4.65
CA LEU A 115 28.75 -2.88 -4.07
C LEU A 115 29.88 -3.92 -4.11
N GLN A 116 30.75 -3.84 -5.12
CA GLN A 116 31.79 -4.85 -5.39
C GLN A 116 33.20 -4.40 -4.96
N ASP A 117 33.35 -3.18 -4.41
CA ASP A 117 34.66 -2.61 -4.06
C ASP A 117 35.36 -3.29 -2.86
N GLY A 118 34.57 -4.04 -2.07
CA GLY A 118 34.96 -4.64 -0.79
C GLY A 118 34.69 -3.73 0.42
N PRO A 119 35.18 -4.10 1.61
CA PRO A 119 35.11 -3.26 2.80
C PRO A 119 35.75 -1.90 2.60
N CYS A 120 35.12 -0.86 3.15
CA CYS A 120 35.53 0.53 3.08
C CYS A 120 35.73 1.07 4.50
N PRO A 121 36.86 1.72 4.82
CA PRO A 121 37.02 2.39 6.11
C PRO A 121 35.90 3.40 6.38
N SER A 122 35.42 3.46 7.62
CA SER A 122 34.37 4.41 8.02
C SER A 122 34.77 5.85 7.65
N PRO A 123 33.93 6.60 6.91
CA PRO A 123 34.16 8.02 6.66
C PRO A 123 33.96 8.88 7.92
N PHE A 124 33.35 8.32 8.97
CA PHE A 124 33.17 8.96 10.26
C PHE A 124 34.21 8.43 11.25
N ALA A 125 35.08 9.33 11.74
CA ALA A 125 36.04 9.03 12.79
C ALA A 125 35.32 8.94 14.15
N SER A 126 34.98 7.72 14.58
CA SER A 126 34.32 7.47 15.87
C SER A 126 35.36 7.39 17.01
N PRO A 127 35.34 8.30 18.00
CA PRO A 127 36.21 8.20 19.18
C PRO A 127 35.64 7.17 20.17
N GLY A 128 35.91 5.88 19.92
CA GLY A 128 35.52 4.77 20.81
C GLY A 128 36.07 3.43 20.32
N PRO A 129 36.01 2.37 21.15
CA PRO A 129 36.36 1.01 20.71
C PRO A 129 35.44 0.59 19.55
N SER A 130 36.00 -0.03 18.51
CA SER A 130 35.21 -0.35 17.31
C SER A 130 34.08 -1.32 17.63
N SER A 131 32.86 -0.92 17.32
CA SER A 131 31.73 -1.83 17.32
C SER A 131 31.84 -2.71 16.08
N GLN A 132 32.28 -3.96 16.29
CA GLN A 132 32.66 -4.94 15.25
C GLN A 132 31.61 -5.17 14.14
N ALA A 133 30.37 -4.72 14.34
CA ALA A 133 29.31 -4.69 13.34
C ALA A 133 29.52 -3.71 12.17
N TYR A 134 30.49 -2.78 12.25
CA TYR A 134 30.72 -1.74 11.24
C TYR A 134 31.99 -1.96 10.40
N ASP A 135 32.93 -2.80 10.85
CA ASP A 135 34.29 -2.91 10.27
C ASP A 135 34.33 -3.59 8.87
N ASN A 136 33.20 -4.08 8.37
CA ASN A 136 33.07 -4.78 7.07
C ASN A 136 32.11 -4.09 6.07
N LEU A 137 31.69 -2.85 6.31
CA LEU A 137 30.74 -2.14 5.43
C LEU A 137 31.38 -1.66 4.12
N SER A 138 30.66 -1.78 3.00
CA SER A 138 31.11 -1.27 1.70
C SER A 138 31.02 0.26 1.61
N LEU A 139 31.60 0.86 0.58
CA LEU A 139 31.37 2.29 0.32
C LEU A 139 29.90 2.57 -0.04
N SER A 140 29.21 1.62 -0.69
CA SER A 140 27.76 1.71 -0.93
C SER A 140 26.96 1.83 0.38
N ASP A 141 27.27 0.98 1.37
CA ASP A 141 26.58 1.00 2.67
C ASP A 141 26.71 2.35 3.36
N HIS A 142 27.90 2.95 3.31
CA HIS A 142 28.15 4.27 3.90
C HIS A 142 27.38 5.38 3.18
N LEU A 143 27.28 5.34 1.86
CA LEU A 143 26.49 6.31 1.06
C LEU A 143 25.00 6.20 1.38
N LEU A 144 24.44 4.98 1.36
CA LEU A 144 23.01 4.79 1.65
C LEU A 144 22.67 5.12 3.10
N ARG A 145 23.54 4.79 4.08
CA ARG A 145 23.37 5.20 5.48
C ARG A 145 23.44 6.72 5.65
N ALA A 146 24.28 7.42 4.90
CA ALA A 146 24.33 8.89 4.93
C ALA A 146 23.04 9.52 4.37
N VAL A 147 22.51 9.00 3.26
CA VAL A 147 21.21 9.44 2.72
C VAL A 147 20.07 9.13 3.70
N LEU A 148 20.00 7.92 4.25
CA LEU A 148 18.98 7.53 5.23
C LEU A 148 19.04 8.37 6.52
N ASN A 149 20.22 8.81 6.95
CA ASN A 149 20.37 9.67 8.13
C ASN A 149 19.74 11.07 7.93
N LEU A 150 19.46 11.52 6.70
CA LEU A 150 18.70 12.75 6.46
C LEU A 150 17.27 12.69 7.04
N LEU A 151 16.71 11.48 7.21
CA LEU A 151 15.40 11.26 7.86
C LEU A 151 15.38 11.69 9.34
N ARG A 152 16.55 11.84 9.99
CA ARG A 152 16.64 12.25 11.40
C ARG A 152 16.30 13.73 11.62
N ARG A 153 16.39 14.58 10.59
CA ARG A 153 16.10 16.02 10.66
C ARG A 153 15.77 16.61 9.29
N GLU A 154 16.77 16.65 8.41
CA GLU A 154 16.76 17.41 7.14
C GLU A 154 15.51 17.17 6.28
N VAL A 155 15.04 15.92 6.20
CA VAL A 155 13.87 15.54 5.39
C VAL A 155 12.58 16.16 5.92
N SER A 156 12.41 16.28 7.23
CA SER A 156 11.22 16.89 7.86
C SER A 156 11.14 18.40 7.61
N GLU A 157 12.31 19.06 7.53
CA GLU A 157 12.45 20.49 7.24
C GLU A 157 12.23 20.81 5.74
N HIS A 158 12.47 19.82 4.86
CA HIS A 158 12.48 19.99 3.39
C HIS A 158 11.34 19.25 2.66
N GLY A 159 10.16 19.15 3.29
CA GLY A 159 9.00 18.38 2.80
C GLY A 159 8.54 18.65 1.36
N ARG A 160 8.88 19.80 0.77
CA ARG A 160 8.61 20.12 -0.66
C ARG A 160 9.36 19.25 -1.68
N HIS A 161 10.40 18.50 -1.29
CA HIS A 161 11.26 17.74 -2.21
C HIS A 161 11.27 16.22 -1.94
N LEU A 162 10.37 15.71 -1.09
CA LEU A 162 10.27 14.30 -0.69
C LEU A 162 10.22 13.34 -1.88
N GLN A 163 9.42 13.67 -2.90
CA GLN A 163 9.28 12.86 -4.10
C GLN A 163 10.64 12.58 -4.77
N GLN A 164 11.52 13.57 -4.86
CA GLN A 164 12.85 13.40 -5.46
C GLN A 164 13.82 12.65 -4.53
N TYR A 165 13.73 12.88 -3.21
CA TYR A 165 14.50 12.15 -2.20
C TYR A 165 14.18 10.64 -2.22
N PHE A 166 12.90 10.26 -2.12
CA PHE A 166 12.51 8.85 -2.16
C PHE A 166 12.73 8.20 -3.53
N ASN A 167 12.66 8.98 -4.63
CA ASN A 167 12.97 8.47 -5.97
C ASN A 167 14.46 8.07 -6.12
N LEU A 168 15.38 8.53 -5.26
CA LEU A 168 16.76 8.01 -5.21
C LEU A 168 16.76 6.50 -4.93
N PHE A 169 15.97 6.07 -3.95
CA PHE A 169 15.84 4.66 -3.55
C PHE A 169 15.09 3.83 -4.60
N VAL A 170 14.09 4.40 -5.29
CA VAL A 170 13.45 3.77 -6.45
C VAL A 170 14.45 3.57 -7.60
N MET A 171 15.28 4.57 -7.91
CA MET A 171 16.33 4.43 -8.93
C MET A 171 17.34 3.35 -8.55
N TYR A 172 17.70 3.23 -7.27
CA TYR A 172 18.64 2.21 -6.79
C TYR A 172 18.03 0.79 -6.84
N ALA A 173 16.82 0.60 -6.29
CA ALA A 173 16.13 -0.68 -6.27
C ALA A 173 15.87 -1.25 -7.68
N ASN A 174 15.71 -0.39 -8.69
CA ASN A 174 15.48 -0.80 -10.08
C ASN A 174 16.76 -1.21 -10.85
N LEU A 175 17.96 -1.13 -10.26
CA LEU A 175 19.18 -1.58 -10.93
C LEU A 175 19.36 -3.10 -10.94
N GLY A 176 18.91 -3.79 -9.88
CA GLY A 176 19.14 -5.23 -9.77
C GLY A 176 18.79 -5.86 -8.43
N VAL A 177 19.10 -7.16 -8.34
CA VAL A 177 18.83 -7.98 -7.14
C VAL A 177 19.78 -7.64 -6.00
N ALA A 178 21.02 -7.24 -6.30
CA ALA A 178 22.02 -6.90 -5.29
C ALA A 178 21.64 -5.62 -4.51
N GLU A 179 21.11 -4.62 -5.22
CA GLU A 179 20.64 -3.35 -4.69
C GLU A 179 19.41 -3.55 -3.81
N LYS A 180 18.41 -4.33 -4.28
CA LYS A 180 17.26 -4.75 -3.49
C LYS A 180 17.70 -5.50 -2.22
N THR A 181 18.66 -6.43 -2.34
CA THR A 181 19.24 -7.17 -1.22
C THR A 181 19.90 -6.22 -0.21
N GLN A 182 20.60 -5.19 -0.66
CA GLN A 182 21.24 -4.22 0.23
C GLN A 182 20.22 -3.33 0.94
N LEU A 183 19.20 -2.83 0.24
CA LEU A 183 18.13 -2.02 0.83
C LEU A 183 17.32 -2.81 1.88
N LEU A 184 17.10 -4.11 1.64
CA LEU A 184 16.53 -5.03 2.63
C LEU A 184 17.46 -5.20 3.85
N LYS A 185 18.76 -5.48 3.63
CA LYS A 185 19.76 -5.56 4.73
C LYS A 185 19.90 -4.26 5.53
N LEU A 186 19.69 -3.10 4.90
CA LEU A 186 19.65 -1.78 5.54
C LEU A 186 18.29 -1.47 6.21
N ASN A 187 17.34 -2.40 6.22
CA ASN A 187 16.03 -2.28 6.86
C ASN A 187 15.20 -1.09 6.33
N VAL A 188 15.35 -0.79 5.03
CA VAL A 188 14.67 0.34 4.38
C VAL A 188 13.14 0.22 4.43
N PRO A 189 12.50 -0.96 4.22
CA PRO A 189 11.04 -1.04 4.27
C PRO A 189 10.47 -0.61 5.62
N ALA A 190 10.92 -1.18 6.75
CA ALA A 190 10.42 -0.78 8.07
C ALA A 190 10.73 0.69 8.38
N THR A 191 11.92 1.18 8.02
CA THR A 191 12.29 2.60 8.20
C THR A 191 11.34 3.52 7.45
N PHE A 192 10.95 3.17 6.22
CA PHE A 192 10.03 3.95 5.39
C PHE A 192 8.58 3.83 5.87
N MET A 193 8.13 2.64 6.27
CA MET A 193 6.80 2.43 6.85
C MET A 193 6.60 3.23 8.15
N LEU A 194 7.62 3.31 9.00
CA LEU A 194 7.60 4.15 10.20
C LEU A 194 7.55 5.64 9.85
N VAL A 195 8.31 6.10 8.84
CA VAL A 195 8.24 7.49 8.35
C VAL A 195 6.85 7.84 7.80
N ALA A 196 6.17 6.91 7.11
CA ALA A 196 4.80 7.10 6.65
C ALA A 196 3.76 7.15 7.80
N LEU A 197 4.09 6.61 8.97
CA LEU A 197 3.29 6.65 10.20
C LEU A 197 3.68 7.82 11.14
N ASP A 198 4.59 8.70 10.72
CA ASP A 198 5.24 9.71 11.57
C ASP A 198 5.98 9.14 12.83
N GLU A 199 6.18 7.82 12.88
CA GLU A 199 7.01 7.07 13.86
C GLU A 199 8.49 6.94 13.40
N GLY A 200 8.92 7.78 12.44
CA GLY A 200 10.23 7.70 11.80
C GLY A 200 11.43 7.99 12.72
N PRO A 201 12.67 7.85 12.23
CA PRO A 201 13.90 8.10 13.00
C PRO A 201 14.19 9.60 13.25
N GLY A 202 13.21 10.48 13.05
CA GLY A 202 13.29 11.94 13.13
C GLY A 202 11.88 12.56 13.19
N PRO A 203 11.75 13.90 13.15
CA PRO A 203 10.47 14.58 13.35
C PRO A 203 9.40 14.22 12.29
N PRO A 204 8.11 14.21 12.66
CA PRO A 204 6.98 14.09 11.74
C PRO A 204 7.04 15.07 10.55
N ILE A 205 6.56 14.63 9.38
CA ILE A 205 6.64 15.42 8.15
C ILE A 205 5.46 16.40 8.08
N LYS A 206 5.61 17.56 8.73
CA LYS A 206 4.57 18.61 8.85
C LYS A 206 4.24 19.38 7.55
N TYR A 207 4.63 18.88 6.39
CA TYR A 207 4.40 19.56 5.11
C TYR A 207 3.04 19.14 4.52
N GLN A 208 2.13 20.11 4.33
CA GLN A 208 0.73 19.88 3.94
C GLN A 208 0.54 19.07 2.64
N TYR A 209 1.53 19.07 1.75
CA TYR A 209 1.51 18.36 0.46
C TYR A 209 2.65 17.33 0.37
N ALA A 210 2.82 16.51 1.42
CA ALA A 210 3.87 15.50 1.51
C ALA A 210 3.69 14.34 0.53
N GLU A 211 4.33 14.40 -0.64
CA GLU A 211 4.24 13.35 -1.67
C GLU A 211 5.03 12.07 -1.30
N LEU A 212 4.41 11.18 -0.54
CA LEU A 212 4.99 9.89 -0.13
C LEU A 212 4.84 8.75 -1.16
N GLY A 213 4.23 8.96 -2.33
CA GLY A 213 4.04 7.91 -3.35
C GLY A 213 5.32 7.17 -3.77
N LYS A 214 6.48 7.84 -3.75
CA LYS A 214 7.80 7.22 -4.01
C LYS A 214 8.36 6.43 -2.82
N LEU A 215 7.97 6.76 -1.58
CA LEU A 215 8.25 5.93 -0.39
C LEU A 215 7.49 4.60 -0.53
N TYR A 216 6.17 4.66 -0.79
CA TYR A 216 5.33 3.48 -0.97
C TYR A 216 5.77 2.60 -2.15
N THR A 217 6.27 3.19 -3.23
CA THR A 217 6.93 2.46 -4.35
C THR A 217 8.06 1.56 -3.84
N VAL A 218 8.98 2.09 -3.02
CA VAL A 218 10.14 1.33 -2.50
C VAL A 218 9.67 0.22 -1.55
N VAL A 219 8.69 0.50 -0.69
CA VAL A 219 8.14 -0.52 0.22
C VAL A 219 7.48 -1.67 -0.55
N SER A 220 6.66 -1.37 -1.58
CA SER A 220 6.09 -2.37 -2.48
C SER A 220 7.16 -3.25 -3.11
N GLN A 221 8.11 -2.62 -3.82
CA GLN A 221 9.14 -3.32 -4.60
C GLN A 221 10.00 -4.25 -3.72
N LEU A 222 10.41 -3.79 -2.53
CA LEU A 222 11.26 -4.58 -1.64
C LEU A 222 10.50 -5.71 -0.94
N ILE A 223 9.28 -5.47 -0.45
CA ILE A 223 8.50 -6.51 0.25
C ILE A 223 8.05 -7.62 -0.71
N ARG A 224 7.70 -7.30 -1.96
CA ARG A 224 7.42 -8.27 -3.04
C ARG A 224 8.63 -9.13 -3.45
N CYS A 225 9.82 -8.83 -2.94
CA CYS A 225 11.02 -9.65 -3.10
C CYS A 225 11.31 -10.58 -1.90
N CYS A 226 10.52 -10.51 -0.83
CA CYS A 226 10.70 -11.31 0.38
C CYS A 226 9.84 -12.56 0.42
N ASN A 227 10.29 -13.60 1.13
CA ASN A 227 9.47 -14.76 1.44
C ASN A 227 8.49 -14.40 2.56
N VAL A 228 7.19 -14.57 2.29
CA VAL A 228 6.06 -14.32 3.21
C VAL A 228 5.25 -15.58 3.52
N ALA A 229 5.73 -16.77 3.16
CA ALA A 229 5.00 -18.04 3.32
C ALA A 229 4.61 -18.36 4.78
N SER A 230 5.32 -17.83 5.77
CA SER A 230 4.96 -17.91 7.20
C SER A 230 3.72 -17.08 7.59
N ARG A 231 3.15 -16.31 6.65
CA ARG A 231 1.88 -15.58 6.77
C ARG A 231 0.79 -16.13 5.83
N MET A 232 1.06 -17.23 5.13
CA MET A 232 0.14 -17.85 4.17
C MET A 232 -0.49 -19.13 4.76
N GLN A 233 -1.79 -19.29 4.57
CA GLN A 233 -2.64 -20.38 5.05
C GLN A 233 -3.76 -20.61 4.02
N SER A 234 -4.00 -21.85 3.58
CA SER A 234 -5.16 -22.15 2.72
C SER A 234 -6.46 -22.17 3.53
N SER A 235 -7.58 -21.81 2.91
CA SER A 235 -8.92 -22.00 3.47
C SER A 235 -9.33 -23.46 3.55
N ILE A 236 -8.70 -24.33 2.76
CA ILE A 236 -8.97 -25.77 2.72
C ILE A 236 -8.08 -26.46 3.75
N ASN A 237 -8.69 -26.93 4.84
CA ASN A 237 -7.99 -27.61 5.92
C ASN A 237 -7.15 -28.79 5.40
N GLY A 238 -5.85 -28.77 5.73
CA GLY A 238 -4.88 -29.79 5.31
C GLY A 238 -4.13 -29.48 3.99
N ASN A 239 -4.59 -28.52 3.19
CA ASN A 239 -3.88 -28.11 1.98
C ASN A 239 -2.75 -27.11 2.26
N THR A 240 -1.67 -27.21 1.49
CA THR A 240 -0.63 -26.18 1.45
C THR A 240 -1.14 -24.94 0.68
N PRO A 241 -0.78 -23.71 1.10
CA PRO A 241 -1.08 -22.49 0.35
C PRO A 241 -0.56 -22.54 -1.10
N LEU A 242 -1.30 -21.95 -2.04
CA LEU A 242 -0.85 -21.77 -3.41
C LEU A 242 0.35 -20.82 -3.51
N SER A 243 1.23 -21.04 -4.49
CA SER A 243 2.37 -20.15 -4.75
C SER A 243 1.89 -18.75 -5.15
N ASN A 244 2.53 -17.70 -4.62
CA ASN A 244 2.07 -16.31 -4.74
C ASN A 244 2.46 -15.68 -6.09
N PRO A 245 1.52 -15.40 -7.00
CA PRO A 245 1.80 -14.89 -8.34
C PRO A 245 2.16 -13.40 -8.34
N TYR A 246 2.00 -12.70 -7.22
CA TYR A 246 2.26 -11.27 -7.09
C TYR A 246 3.64 -10.96 -6.49
N GLY A 247 4.58 -11.91 -6.50
CA GLY A 247 6.00 -11.60 -6.27
C GLY A 247 6.58 -10.66 -7.34
N ASP A 248 7.85 -10.29 -7.20
CA ASP A 248 8.59 -9.63 -8.29
C ASP A 248 8.79 -10.61 -9.48
N PRO A 249 8.27 -10.32 -10.68
CA PRO A 249 8.32 -11.26 -11.82
C PRO A 249 9.73 -11.48 -12.37
N ASN A 250 10.73 -10.70 -11.93
CA ASN A 250 12.13 -10.85 -12.31
C ASN A 250 12.89 -11.81 -11.36
N LEU A 251 12.23 -12.35 -10.32
CA LEU A 251 12.81 -13.28 -9.36
C LEU A 251 12.26 -14.69 -9.52
N SER A 252 13.15 -15.67 -9.68
CA SER A 252 12.81 -17.09 -9.65
C SER A 252 12.60 -17.64 -8.22
N GLN A 253 13.15 -16.95 -7.21
CA GLN A 253 13.03 -17.24 -5.78
C GLN A 253 13.11 -15.93 -4.97
N PRO A 254 12.50 -15.83 -3.77
CA PRO A 254 12.61 -14.66 -2.91
C PRO A 254 14.06 -14.41 -2.45
N ILE A 255 14.44 -13.14 -2.29
CA ILE A 255 15.79 -12.72 -1.89
C ILE A 255 16.14 -13.17 -0.47
N MET A 256 15.18 -13.06 0.46
CA MET A 256 15.33 -13.42 1.87
C MET A 256 13.95 -13.55 2.54
N ALA A 257 13.90 -14.12 3.74
CA ALA A 257 12.71 -14.03 4.60
C ALA A 257 12.37 -12.57 4.93
N LEU A 258 11.08 -12.26 5.05
CA LEU A 258 10.64 -10.93 5.49
C LEU A 258 11.14 -10.66 6.92
N GLN A 259 11.69 -9.47 7.14
CA GLN A 259 12.20 -9.05 8.46
C GLN A 259 11.05 -8.88 9.46
N GLN A 260 11.24 -9.35 10.70
CA GLN A 260 10.16 -9.42 11.68
C GLN A 260 9.49 -8.06 11.93
N ASN A 261 10.27 -7.00 12.10
CA ASN A 261 9.77 -5.64 12.28
C ASN A 261 8.94 -5.13 11.08
N VAL A 262 9.31 -5.46 9.84
CA VAL A 262 8.49 -5.18 8.65
C VAL A 262 7.17 -5.95 8.73
N ALA A 263 7.23 -7.21 9.15
CA ALA A 263 6.04 -8.03 9.32
C ALA A 263 5.14 -7.56 10.48
N ASP A 264 5.69 -6.99 11.54
CA ASP A 264 4.93 -6.43 12.67
C ASP A 264 4.20 -5.15 12.25
N ILE A 265 4.87 -4.24 11.53
CA ILE A 265 4.25 -3.00 11.04
C ILE A 265 3.21 -3.28 9.94
N LEU A 266 3.42 -4.31 9.10
CA LEU A 266 2.51 -4.62 7.98
C LEU A 266 1.34 -5.54 8.36
N PHE A 267 1.60 -6.65 9.06
CA PHE A 267 0.62 -7.70 9.30
C PHE A 267 0.00 -7.69 10.70
N VAL A 268 0.58 -6.97 11.66
CA VAL A 268 0.08 -6.90 13.05
C VAL A 268 -0.51 -5.53 13.37
N ARG A 269 0.09 -4.44 12.88
CA ARG A 269 -0.48 -3.08 13.01
C ARG A 269 -1.40 -2.75 11.84
N THR A 270 -2.68 -2.50 12.11
CA THR A 270 -3.64 -2.04 11.08
C THR A 270 -3.34 -0.63 10.56
N SER A 271 -2.66 0.21 11.36
CA SER A 271 -2.40 1.62 11.04
C SER A 271 -1.66 1.83 9.72
N TYR A 272 -0.70 0.96 9.36
CA TYR A 272 0.01 1.08 8.09
C TYR A 272 -0.88 0.71 6.89
N VAL A 273 -1.73 -0.32 7.04
CA VAL A 273 -2.69 -0.73 6.00
C VAL A 273 -3.69 0.39 5.73
N LYS A 274 -4.24 0.99 6.79
CA LYS A 274 -5.07 2.19 6.68
C LYS A 274 -4.33 3.33 5.97
N LYS A 275 -3.12 3.66 6.44
CA LYS A 275 -2.34 4.80 5.94
C LYS A 275 -1.97 4.69 4.44
N ILE A 276 -1.58 3.52 3.95
CA ILE A 276 -1.29 3.34 2.51
C ILE A 276 -2.55 3.34 1.64
N ILE A 277 -3.70 2.91 2.17
CA ILE A 277 -5.00 3.00 1.49
C ILE A 277 -5.43 4.48 1.38
N GLU A 278 -5.35 5.25 2.47
CA GLU A 278 -5.70 6.68 2.50
C GLU A 278 -4.78 7.53 1.62
N ASP A 279 -3.46 7.35 1.71
CA ASP A 279 -2.51 8.18 0.95
C ASP A 279 -2.42 7.82 -0.55
N CYS A 280 -2.63 6.54 -0.91
CA CYS A 280 -2.14 5.98 -2.17
C CYS A 280 -2.98 4.80 -2.73
N SER A 281 -4.28 4.72 -2.43
CA SER A 281 -5.19 3.68 -2.98
C SER A 281 -5.20 3.56 -4.51
N ASN A 282 -5.00 4.68 -5.23
CA ASN A 282 -4.95 4.71 -6.70
C ASN A 282 -3.60 4.29 -7.31
N SER A 283 -2.59 3.96 -6.49
CA SER A 283 -1.26 3.60 -6.96
C SER A 283 -1.16 2.13 -7.35
N GLU A 284 -0.64 1.87 -8.55
CA GLU A 284 -0.36 0.53 -9.06
C GLU A 284 0.54 -0.28 -8.10
N GLU A 285 1.47 0.39 -7.42
CA GLU A 285 2.36 -0.24 -6.42
C GLU A 285 1.64 -0.56 -5.10
N THR A 286 0.65 0.24 -4.70
CA THR A 286 -0.23 -0.09 -3.56
C THR A 286 -1.07 -1.32 -3.89
N ILE A 287 -1.69 -1.37 -5.07
CA ILE A 287 -2.44 -2.54 -5.57
C ILE A 287 -1.55 -3.79 -5.59
N LYS A 288 -0.33 -3.68 -6.13
CA LYS A 288 0.66 -4.77 -6.19
C LYS A 288 1.09 -5.28 -4.82
N LEU A 289 1.30 -4.40 -3.84
CA LEU A 289 1.67 -4.78 -2.48
C LEU A 289 0.50 -5.43 -1.74
N LEU A 290 -0.70 -4.85 -1.80
CA LEU A 290 -1.86 -5.38 -1.11
C LEU A 290 -2.30 -6.73 -1.71
N ARG A 291 -2.30 -6.90 -3.04
CA ARG A 291 -2.55 -8.21 -3.68
C ARG A 291 -1.53 -9.26 -3.24
N PHE A 292 -0.23 -8.91 -3.18
CA PHE A 292 0.83 -9.80 -2.69
C PHE A 292 0.64 -10.22 -1.23
N CYS A 293 0.21 -9.30 -0.36
CA CYS A 293 0.06 -9.57 1.07
C CYS A 293 -1.29 -10.21 1.44
N CYS A 294 -2.35 -10.05 0.63
CA CYS A 294 -3.64 -10.74 0.78
C CYS A 294 -3.63 -12.18 0.27
N TRP A 295 -2.73 -12.54 -0.67
CA TRP A 295 -2.69 -13.87 -1.28
C TRP A 295 -2.49 -14.97 -0.23
N GLU A 296 -3.46 -15.89 -0.16
CA GLU A 296 -3.55 -16.98 0.82
C GLU A 296 -3.42 -16.48 2.27
N ASN A 297 -3.86 -15.26 2.57
CA ASN A 297 -3.72 -14.65 3.89
C ASN A 297 -5.06 -14.10 4.39
N PRO A 298 -5.81 -14.88 5.21
CA PRO A 298 -7.13 -14.47 5.68
C PRO A 298 -7.08 -13.25 6.60
N GLN A 299 -6.10 -13.17 7.50
CA GLN A 299 -5.99 -12.08 8.47
C GLN A 299 -5.73 -10.74 7.78
N PHE A 300 -4.77 -10.70 6.85
CA PHE A 300 -4.46 -9.48 6.12
C PHE A 300 -5.57 -9.12 5.11
N SER A 301 -6.17 -10.13 4.46
CA SER A 301 -7.36 -9.92 3.62
C SER A 301 -8.50 -9.26 4.41
N SER A 302 -8.76 -9.72 5.64
CA SER A 302 -9.79 -9.14 6.50
C SER A 302 -9.47 -7.68 6.88
N THR A 303 -8.23 -7.38 7.28
CA THR A 303 -7.79 -6.01 7.57
C THR A 303 -7.96 -5.07 6.38
N VAL A 304 -7.53 -5.50 5.18
CA VAL A 304 -7.65 -4.70 3.95
C VAL A 304 -9.11 -4.48 3.57
N LEU A 305 -9.97 -5.50 3.66
CA LEU A 305 -11.41 -5.35 3.42
C LEU A 305 -12.07 -4.42 4.45
N SER A 306 -11.66 -4.51 5.73
CA SER A 306 -12.22 -3.71 6.81
C SER A 306 -11.98 -2.20 6.62
N GLU A 307 -10.77 -1.81 6.23
CA GLU A 307 -10.46 -0.42 5.91
C GLU A 307 -11.08 0.02 4.57
N LEU A 308 -11.14 -0.85 3.55
CA LEU A 308 -11.79 -0.48 2.27
C LEU A 308 -13.30 -0.29 2.41
N LEU A 309 -14.00 -1.16 3.14
CA LEU A 309 -15.42 -1.00 3.45
C LEU A 309 -15.67 0.28 4.27
N TRP A 310 -14.78 0.62 5.20
CA TRP A 310 -14.83 1.89 5.93
C TRP A 310 -14.73 3.11 5.00
N GLN A 311 -13.73 3.16 4.12
CA GLN A 311 -13.57 4.26 3.16
C GLN A 311 -14.78 4.35 2.20
N VAL A 312 -15.29 3.20 1.74
CA VAL A 312 -16.49 3.14 0.88
C VAL A 312 -17.74 3.62 1.61
N ALA A 313 -17.88 3.35 2.91
CA ALA A 313 -19.02 3.78 3.72
C ALA A 313 -18.98 5.28 4.08
N TYR A 314 -17.81 5.86 4.35
CA TYR A 314 -17.70 7.20 4.98
C TYR A 314 -17.05 8.29 4.13
N SER A 315 -16.06 8.00 3.27
CA SER A 315 -15.27 9.01 2.55
C SER A 315 -16.10 9.78 1.50
N TYR A 316 -15.62 10.93 1.03
CA TYR A 316 -16.41 11.81 0.16
C TYR A 316 -16.77 11.15 -1.18
N THR A 317 -17.95 11.44 -1.72
CA THR A 317 -18.50 10.75 -2.91
C THR A 317 -17.67 10.92 -4.19
N TYR A 318 -16.88 11.99 -4.30
CA TYR A 318 -15.93 12.23 -5.41
C TYR A 318 -14.56 11.57 -5.19
N GLU A 319 -14.30 10.98 -4.02
CA GLU A 319 -13.06 10.28 -3.65
C GLU A 319 -13.26 8.75 -3.53
N LEU A 320 -14.50 8.27 -3.67
CA LEU A 320 -14.85 6.85 -3.52
C LEU A 320 -14.21 5.93 -4.55
N ARG A 321 -14.00 6.42 -5.76
CA ARG A 321 -13.59 5.58 -6.89
C ARG A 321 -12.26 4.85 -6.66
N PRO A 322 -11.16 5.49 -6.24
CA PRO A 322 -9.92 4.79 -5.83
C PRO A 322 -10.13 3.63 -4.87
N TYR A 323 -11.00 3.78 -3.87
CA TYR A 323 -11.29 2.73 -2.89
C TYR A 323 -12.11 1.58 -3.48
N LEU A 324 -13.07 1.87 -4.36
CA LEU A 324 -13.87 0.85 -5.07
C LEU A 324 -13.07 0.12 -6.15
N ASP A 325 -12.24 0.84 -6.92
CA ASP A 325 -11.32 0.27 -7.91
C ASP A 325 -10.30 -0.66 -7.20
N LEU A 326 -9.75 -0.25 -6.04
CA LEU A 326 -8.87 -1.09 -5.21
C LEU A 326 -9.61 -2.28 -4.56
N LEU A 327 -10.83 -2.09 -4.03
CA LEU A 327 -11.65 -3.18 -3.50
C LEU A 327 -11.89 -4.27 -4.55
N LEU A 328 -12.26 -3.88 -5.76
CA LEU A 328 -12.42 -4.80 -6.88
C LEU A 328 -11.11 -5.58 -7.17
N GLN A 329 -9.94 -4.94 -7.10
CA GLN A 329 -8.64 -5.63 -7.25
C GLN A 329 -8.34 -6.66 -6.15
N ILE A 330 -8.91 -6.50 -4.94
CA ILE A 330 -8.77 -7.46 -3.83
C ILE A 330 -9.78 -8.61 -3.93
N LEU A 331 -10.98 -8.36 -4.46
CA LEU A 331 -11.99 -9.39 -4.73
C LEU A 331 -11.63 -10.27 -5.94
N LEU A 332 -10.92 -9.71 -6.93
CA LEU A 332 -10.35 -10.42 -8.08
C LEU A 332 -9.00 -11.11 -7.78
N ILE A 333 -8.72 -11.43 -6.51
CA ILE A 333 -7.62 -12.33 -6.14
C ILE A 333 -8.13 -13.77 -6.18
N GLU A 334 -7.58 -14.58 -7.08
CA GLU A 334 -7.96 -15.98 -7.34
C GLU A 334 -7.12 -16.96 -6.50
N ASP A 335 -7.30 -16.91 -5.18
CA ASP A 335 -6.73 -17.88 -4.22
C ASP A 335 -7.85 -18.63 -3.46
N SER A 336 -7.48 -19.51 -2.53
CA SER A 336 -8.46 -20.32 -1.78
C SER A 336 -9.42 -19.50 -0.88
N TRP A 337 -9.14 -18.21 -0.65
CA TRP A 337 -9.98 -17.29 0.13
C TRP A 337 -10.87 -16.37 -0.72
N GLN A 338 -10.87 -16.49 -2.05
CA GLN A 338 -11.65 -15.60 -2.93
C GLN A 338 -13.14 -15.52 -2.53
N THR A 339 -13.78 -16.68 -2.34
CA THR A 339 -15.18 -16.80 -1.89
C THR A 339 -15.44 -16.05 -0.57
N HIS A 340 -14.52 -16.16 0.40
CA HIS A 340 -14.62 -15.51 1.69
C HIS A 340 -14.49 -13.98 1.57
N ARG A 341 -13.53 -13.49 0.75
CA ARG A 341 -13.38 -12.05 0.50
C ARG A 341 -14.62 -11.45 -0.16
N ILE A 342 -15.19 -12.13 -1.17
CA ILE A 342 -16.42 -11.70 -1.84
C ILE A 342 -17.60 -11.69 -0.87
N HIS A 343 -17.80 -12.77 -0.11
CA HIS A 343 -18.89 -12.86 0.87
C HIS A 343 -18.82 -11.71 1.90
N ASN A 344 -17.64 -11.46 2.47
CA ASN A 344 -17.43 -10.41 3.47
C ASN A 344 -17.58 -8.99 2.89
N ALA A 345 -17.21 -8.75 1.62
CA ALA A 345 -17.46 -7.44 0.99
C ALA A 345 -18.95 -7.21 0.68
N LEU A 346 -19.69 -8.26 0.33
CA LEU A 346 -21.12 -8.16 0.03
C LEU A 346 -21.98 -8.03 1.30
N LYS A 347 -21.77 -8.90 2.30
CA LYS A 347 -22.56 -8.99 3.54
C LYS A 347 -21.99 -8.27 4.76
N GLY A 348 -20.77 -7.74 4.66
CA GLY A 348 -20.03 -7.18 5.78
C GLY A 348 -19.13 -8.19 6.51
N ILE A 349 -18.30 -7.68 7.40
CA ILE A 349 -17.46 -8.45 8.32
C ILE A 349 -18.20 -8.46 9.66
N PRO A 350 -18.60 -9.64 10.20
CA PRO A 350 -19.31 -9.74 11.47
C PRO A 350 -18.61 -8.96 12.59
N ASP A 351 -19.41 -8.22 13.36
CA ASP A 351 -19.00 -7.36 14.48
C ASP A 351 -17.95 -6.26 14.17
N ASP A 352 -17.61 -6.03 12.89
CA ASP A 352 -16.60 -5.04 12.49
C ASP A 352 -17.06 -4.05 11.40
N ARG A 353 -17.65 -4.50 10.27
CA ARG A 353 -18.03 -3.62 9.15
C ARG A 353 -19.30 -4.02 8.42
N ASP A 354 -20.09 -3.02 8.05
CA ASP A 354 -21.20 -3.13 7.09
C ASP A 354 -20.73 -3.63 5.71
N GLY A 355 -21.62 -4.33 4.99
CA GLY A 355 -21.37 -4.72 3.60
C GLY A 355 -21.62 -3.61 2.59
N LEU A 356 -21.31 -3.89 1.32
CA LEU A 356 -21.72 -3.06 0.20
C LEU A 356 -23.25 -2.92 0.12
N PHE A 357 -24.00 -3.99 0.38
CA PHE A 357 -25.48 -3.96 0.38
C PHE A 357 -26.05 -3.05 1.46
N ASP A 358 -25.53 -3.12 2.69
CA ASP A 358 -25.97 -2.28 3.80
C ASP A 358 -25.58 -0.81 3.58
N THR A 359 -24.41 -0.58 2.95
CA THR A 359 -23.97 0.74 2.53
C THR A 359 -24.86 1.33 1.43
N ILE A 360 -25.34 0.54 0.46
CA ILE A 360 -26.36 0.97 -0.52
C ILE A 360 -27.67 1.34 0.21
N GLN A 361 -28.18 0.45 1.07
CA GLN A 361 -29.43 0.62 1.81
C GLN A 361 -29.42 1.89 2.70
N ARG A 362 -28.31 2.14 3.40
CA ARG A 362 -28.08 3.37 4.19
C ARG A 362 -28.01 4.63 3.34
N SER A 363 -27.41 4.54 2.14
CA SER A 363 -27.08 5.70 1.31
C SER A 363 -28.22 6.20 0.44
N LYS A 364 -29.18 5.36 0.11
CA LYS A 364 -30.20 5.60 -0.94
C LYS A 364 -30.97 6.92 -0.86
N ASN A 365 -31.21 7.46 0.34
CA ASN A 365 -32.01 8.68 0.52
C ASN A 365 -31.21 9.99 0.36
N HIS A 366 -29.94 10.01 0.78
CA HIS A 366 -29.15 11.25 0.94
C HIS A 366 -27.77 11.22 0.25
N TYR A 367 -27.27 10.04 -0.10
CA TYR A 367 -25.98 9.80 -0.73
C TYR A 367 -26.15 8.88 -1.95
N GLN A 368 -27.09 9.21 -2.83
CA GLN A 368 -27.48 8.40 -3.99
C GLN A 368 -26.26 8.02 -4.86
N LYS A 369 -25.27 8.91 -4.99
CA LYS A 369 -24.01 8.62 -5.71
C LYS A 369 -23.12 7.57 -5.01
N ARG A 370 -23.14 7.45 -3.68
CA ARG A 370 -22.44 6.37 -2.95
C ARG A 370 -23.08 5.02 -3.26
N ALA A 371 -24.41 4.94 -3.17
CA ALA A 371 -25.19 3.75 -3.53
C ALA A 371 -24.96 3.33 -5.00
N TYR A 372 -25.09 4.27 -5.94
CA TYR A 372 -24.80 4.03 -7.36
C TYR A 372 -23.36 3.54 -7.61
N GLN A 373 -22.35 4.15 -6.98
CA GLN A 373 -20.96 3.71 -7.15
C GLN A 373 -20.70 2.30 -6.57
N CYS A 374 -21.35 1.95 -5.45
CA CYS A 374 -21.33 0.58 -4.93
C CYS A 374 -21.96 -0.40 -5.92
N ILE A 375 -23.15 -0.10 -6.47
CA ILE A 375 -23.80 -0.93 -7.51
C ILE A 375 -22.90 -1.04 -8.75
N LYS A 376 -22.28 0.05 -9.21
CA LYS A 376 -21.34 0.04 -10.34
C LYS A 376 -20.14 -0.87 -10.10
N CYS A 377 -19.57 -0.86 -8.88
CA CYS A 377 -18.51 -1.78 -8.47
C CYS A 377 -18.99 -3.25 -8.47
N MET A 378 -20.23 -3.50 -8.03
CA MET A 378 -20.82 -4.84 -8.00
C MET A 378 -21.18 -5.37 -9.40
N VAL A 379 -21.69 -4.53 -10.31
CA VAL A 379 -21.82 -4.84 -11.75
C VAL A 379 -20.45 -5.25 -12.31
N ALA A 380 -19.38 -4.50 -12.00
CA ALA A 380 -18.04 -4.83 -12.46
C ALA A 380 -17.50 -6.14 -11.85
N LEU A 381 -17.79 -6.41 -10.57
CA LEU A 381 -17.45 -7.67 -9.90
C LEU A 381 -18.14 -8.86 -10.57
N PHE A 382 -19.47 -8.85 -10.67
CA PHE A 382 -20.24 -9.96 -11.24
C PHE A 382 -19.97 -10.16 -12.74
N SER A 383 -19.69 -9.09 -13.49
CA SER A 383 -19.31 -9.17 -14.91
C SER A 383 -17.95 -9.85 -15.14
N ASN A 384 -17.02 -9.82 -14.18
CA ASN A 384 -15.63 -10.26 -14.36
C ASN A 384 -15.21 -11.40 -13.42
N CYS A 385 -16.05 -11.79 -12.46
CA CYS A 385 -15.76 -12.85 -11.50
C CYS A 385 -16.89 -13.89 -11.49
N PRO A 386 -16.74 -15.02 -12.20
CA PRO A 386 -17.72 -16.11 -12.20
C PRO A 386 -18.04 -16.63 -10.79
N VAL A 387 -17.05 -16.66 -9.89
CA VAL A 387 -17.22 -17.03 -8.48
C VAL A 387 -18.16 -16.05 -7.76
N ALA A 388 -18.02 -14.74 -7.97
CA ALA A 388 -18.91 -13.75 -7.37
C ALA A 388 -20.35 -13.87 -7.91
N TYR A 389 -20.51 -14.14 -9.22
CA TYR A 389 -21.81 -14.38 -9.82
C TYR A 389 -22.46 -15.67 -9.26
N GLN A 390 -21.69 -16.75 -9.10
CA GLN A 390 -22.18 -17.98 -8.46
C GLN A 390 -22.58 -17.75 -6.99
N ILE A 391 -21.86 -16.91 -6.23
CA ILE A 391 -22.23 -16.54 -4.85
C ILE A 391 -23.55 -15.76 -4.82
N LEU A 392 -23.79 -14.87 -5.79
CA LEU A 392 -25.07 -14.18 -5.95
C LEU A 392 -26.20 -15.18 -6.28
N GLN A 393 -25.98 -16.05 -7.27
CA GLN A 393 -27.01 -16.99 -7.75
C GLN A 393 -27.34 -18.12 -6.77
N SER A 394 -26.43 -18.46 -5.85
CA SER A 394 -26.63 -19.53 -4.85
C SER A 394 -27.17 -19.07 -3.49
N ASN A 395 -27.40 -17.76 -3.29
CA ASN A 395 -27.78 -17.22 -1.98
C ASN A 395 -29.00 -16.30 -2.07
N GLY A 396 -30.19 -16.80 -1.70
CA GLY A 396 -31.46 -16.07 -1.83
C GLY A 396 -31.52 -14.69 -1.14
N ASP A 397 -30.80 -14.50 -0.04
CA ASP A 397 -30.61 -13.19 0.60
C ASP A 397 -29.83 -12.21 -0.29
N LEU A 398 -28.78 -12.69 -0.98
CA LEU A 398 -28.04 -11.89 -1.96
C LEU A 398 -28.84 -11.66 -3.25
N LYS A 399 -29.58 -12.68 -3.75
CA LYS A 399 -30.51 -12.52 -4.87
C LYS A 399 -31.46 -11.34 -4.59
N ARG A 400 -32.20 -11.39 -3.47
CA ARG A 400 -33.17 -10.37 -3.07
C ARG A 400 -32.55 -8.99 -2.88
N LYS A 401 -31.40 -8.90 -2.20
CA LYS A 401 -30.68 -7.63 -1.99
C LYS A 401 -30.16 -7.03 -3.30
N TRP A 402 -29.76 -7.87 -4.26
CA TRP A 402 -29.37 -7.43 -5.60
C TRP A 402 -30.55 -6.90 -6.40
N THR A 403 -31.60 -7.69 -6.59
CA THR A 403 -32.81 -7.27 -7.31
C THR A 403 -33.33 -5.93 -6.78
N TRP A 404 -33.47 -5.80 -5.45
CA TRP A 404 -33.88 -4.54 -4.82
C TRP A 404 -32.95 -3.36 -5.11
N ALA A 405 -31.63 -3.58 -5.17
CA ALA A 405 -30.67 -2.51 -5.50
C ALA A 405 -30.72 -2.12 -6.99
N VAL A 406 -31.03 -3.07 -7.89
CA VAL A 406 -31.24 -2.80 -9.32
C VAL A 406 -32.55 -2.04 -9.55
N GLU A 407 -33.65 -2.48 -8.92
CA GLU A 407 -34.95 -1.79 -8.90
C GLU A 407 -34.79 -0.35 -8.42
N TRP A 408 -34.16 -0.14 -7.25
CA TRP A 408 -33.91 1.21 -6.72
C TRP A 408 -33.10 2.09 -7.67
N LEU A 409 -32.09 1.53 -8.37
CA LEU A 409 -31.32 2.29 -9.36
C LEU A 409 -32.17 2.65 -10.59
N GLY A 410 -33.12 1.80 -10.98
CA GLY A 410 -34.13 2.11 -11.99
C GLY A 410 -35.03 3.27 -11.54
N ASP A 411 -35.72 3.08 -10.41
CA ASP A 411 -36.61 4.07 -9.80
C ASP A 411 -35.94 5.45 -9.66
N GLU A 412 -34.71 5.51 -9.15
CA GLU A 412 -34.01 6.78 -8.94
C GLU A 412 -33.54 7.44 -10.25
N LEU A 413 -33.23 6.64 -11.28
CA LEU A 413 -32.95 7.16 -12.63
C LEU A 413 -34.21 7.58 -13.39
N GLU A 414 -35.40 7.08 -13.02
CA GLU A 414 -36.69 7.51 -13.56
C GLU A 414 -37.35 8.63 -12.75
N ARG A 415 -37.04 8.76 -11.46
CA ARG A 415 -37.56 9.79 -10.53
C ARG A 415 -37.44 11.18 -11.11
N ARG A 416 -38.58 11.83 -11.38
CA ARG A 416 -38.60 13.19 -11.93
C ARG A 416 -37.83 14.15 -11.01
N PRO A 417 -37.01 15.07 -11.55
CA PRO A 417 -36.29 16.03 -10.72
C PRO A 417 -37.29 16.84 -9.89
N TYR A 418 -36.98 17.05 -8.60
CA TYR A 418 -37.81 17.85 -7.70
C TYR A 418 -38.07 19.23 -8.32
N THR A 419 -39.34 19.61 -8.43
CA THR A 419 -39.79 20.83 -9.10
C THR A 419 -39.43 22.06 -8.26
N GLY A 420 -38.20 22.55 -8.43
CA GLY A 420 -37.57 23.54 -7.56
C GLY A 420 -37.22 24.90 -8.19
N ASN A 421 -37.37 25.10 -9.52
CA ASN A 421 -37.40 26.44 -10.12
C ASN A 421 -37.86 26.43 -11.59
N PRO A 422 -38.89 27.22 -12.00
CA PRO A 422 -39.40 27.24 -13.38
C PRO A 422 -38.66 28.24 -14.31
N GLN A 423 -37.47 28.73 -13.93
CA GLN A 423 -36.81 29.88 -14.58
C GLN A 423 -35.57 29.57 -15.44
N TYR A 424 -35.20 28.30 -15.63
CA TYR A 424 -34.10 27.90 -16.51
C TYR A 424 -34.53 26.92 -17.63
N THR A 425 -35.73 27.11 -18.17
CA THR A 425 -36.20 26.44 -19.39
C THR A 425 -35.69 27.15 -20.64
N TYR A 426 -34.36 27.13 -20.89
CA TYR A 426 -33.80 27.63 -22.15
C TYR A 426 -32.50 26.92 -22.58
N ASN A 427 -32.40 26.70 -23.90
CA ASN A 427 -31.25 26.23 -24.71
C ASN A 427 -30.84 24.74 -24.68
N ASN A 428 -30.89 24.13 -25.87
CA ASN A 428 -30.29 22.84 -26.25
C ASN A 428 -28.73 22.87 -26.30
N TRP A 429 -28.07 23.66 -25.44
CA TRP A 429 -26.62 23.78 -25.35
C TRP A 429 -26.11 23.54 -23.92
N SER A 430 -26.84 22.76 -23.14
CA SER A 430 -26.36 22.20 -21.87
C SER A 430 -25.07 21.40 -22.08
N PRO A 431 -24.04 21.58 -21.24
CA PRO A 431 -22.91 20.67 -21.20
C PRO A 431 -23.36 19.21 -21.00
N PRO A 432 -22.56 18.21 -21.41
CA PRO A 432 -22.87 16.81 -21.11
C PRO A 432 -23.05 16.62 -19.60
N VAL A 433 -24.08 15.86 -19.23
CA VAL A 433 -24.41 15.49 -17.84
C VAL A 433 -23.15 15.01 -17.11
N GLN A 434 -22.89 15.54 -15.92
CA GLN A 434 -21.61 15.33 -15.26
C GLN A 434 -21.49 13.89 -14.75
N SER A 435 -20.26 13.44 -14.48
CA SER A 435 -20.07 12.07 -13.96
C SER A 435 -20.51 12.00 -12.49
N ASN A 436 -21.35 11.02 -12.19
CA ASN A 436 -21.73 10.63 -10.83
C ASN A 436 -20.54 10.18 -9.95
N GLU A 437 -19.34 10.08 -10.52
CA GLU A 437 -18.08 9.79 -9.82
C GLU A 437 -17.26 11.05 -9.51
N THR A 438 -17.61 12.23 -10.07
CA THR A 438 -16.78 13.45 -9.98
C THR A 438 -17.55 14.76 -9.74
N SER A 439 -18.89 14.77 -9.74
CA SER A 439 -19.69 15.99 -9.55
C SER A 439 -20.22 16.14 -8.13
N ASN A 440 -20.09 17.33 -7.55
CA ASN A 440 -20.32 17.62 -6.12
C ASN A 440 -21.78 17.67 -5.65
N GLY A 441 -22.76 17.26 -6.48
CA GLY A 441 -24.16 17.12 -6.08
C GLY A 441 -24.44 15.79 -5.35
N TYR A 442 -25.36 15.78 -4.40
CA TYR A 442 -25.80 14.56 -3.69
C TYR A 442 -26.67 13.62 -4.54
N PHE A 443 -27.52 14.20 -5.39
CA PHE A 443 -28.50 13.49 -6.21
C PHE A 443 -27.89 12.77 -7.41
N LEU A 444 -28.45 11.63 -7.81
CA LEU A 444 -28.00 10.85 -8.95
C LEU A 444 -28.34 11.54 -10.27
N GLU A 445 -27.32 11.81 -11.10
CA GLU A 445 -27.52 12.37 -12.44
C GLU A 445 -27.80 11.27 -13.47
N ARG A 446 -28.72 11.52 -14.41
CA ARG A 446 -29.13 10.58 -15.48
C ARG A 446 -28.10 10.42 -16.61
N SER A 447 -26.83 10.32 -16.24
CA SER A 447 -25.69 10.16 -17.15
C SER A 447 -25.80 8.90 -18.02
N HIS A 448 -25.10 8.87 -19.15
CA HIS A 448 -25.04 7.67 -19.98
C HIS A 448 -24.40 6.48 -19.25
N SER A 449 -23.36 6.72 -18.45
CA SER A 449 -22.74 5.69 -17.58
C SER A 449 -23.75 5.08 -16.61
N ALA A 450 -24.67 5.87 -16.04
CA ALA A 450 -25.65 5.33 -15.11
C ALA A 450 -26.65 4.41 -15.80
N ARG A 451 -27.14 4.78 -16.99
CA ARG A 451 -28.02 3.92 -17.80
C ARG A 451 -27.33 2.64 -18.29
N MET A 452 -26.06 2.71 -18.66
CA MET A 452 -25.27 1.51 -19.02
C MET A 452 -24.96 0.62 -17.81
N THR A 453 -24.85 1.21 -16.60
CA THR A 453 -24.71 0.45 -15.36
C THR A 453 -26.01 -0.27 -15.01
N LEU A 454 -27.17 0.41 -15.11
CA LEU A 454 -28.48 -0.20 -14.90
C LEU A 454 -28.76 -1.34 -15.88
N ALA A 455 -28.55 -1.14 -17.18
CA ALA A 455 -28.77 -2.18 -18.18
C ALA A 455 -27.98 -3.46 -17.86
N LYS A 456 -26.69 -3.32 -17.55
CA LYS A 456 -25.85 -4.45 -17.10
C LYS A 456 -26.26 -5.03 -15.75
N ALA A 457 -26.81 -4.22 -14.85
CA ALA A 457 -27.29 -4.71 -13.57
C ALA A 457 -28.52 -5.64 -13.75
N CYS A 458 -29.42 -5.29 -14.68
CA CYS A 458 -30.53 -6.15 -15.09
C CYS A 458 -30.06 -7.42 -15.81
N GLU A 459 -29.05 -7.34 -16.70
CA GLU A 459 -28.39 -8.51 -17.33
C GLU A 459 -27.76 -9.48 -16.30
N LEU A 460 -27.51 -9.01 -15.07
CA LEU A 460 -26.91 -9.76 -13.96
C LEU A 460 -27.92 -10.12 -12.87
N CYS A 461 -29.21 -9.83 -13.05
CA CYS A 461 -30.23 -10.32 -12.13
C CYS A 461 -30.35 -11.85 -12.22
N PRO A 462 -30.56 -12.54 -11.08
CA PRO A 462 -31.03 -13.92 -11.07
C PRO A 462 -32.26 -14.11 -11.95
N GLU A 463 -32.32 -15.25 -12.63
CA GLU A 463 -33.60 -15.76 -13.13
C GLU A 463 -34.54 -15.95 -11.93
N GLU A 464 -35.77 -15.49 -12.08
CA GLU A 464 -36.84 -15.76 -11.13
C GLU A 464 -37.14 -17.26 -11.19
N GLU A 465 -36.79 -17.98 -10.12
CA GLU A 465 -37.35 -19.32 -9.89
C GLU A 465 -38.88 -19.12 -9.78
N PRO A 466 -39.69 -19.77 -10.62
CA PRO A 466 -41.13 -19.60 -10.55
C PRO A 466 -41.63 -20.07 -9.19
N ASP A 467 -42.33 -19.20 -8.45
CA ASP A 467 -43.08 -19.58 -7.25
C ASP A 467 -44.04 -20.71 -7.65
N ASP A 468 -43.76 -21.93 -7.16
CA ASP A 468 -44.45 -23.16 -7.56
C ASP A 468 -45.93 -23.10 -7.14
N PRO A 469 -46.88 -22.87 -8.07
CA PRO A 469 -48.22 -22.40 -7.73
C PRO A 469 -49.20 -23.56 -7.50
N ASP A 470 -48.68 -24.73 -7.10
CA ASP A 470 -49.40 -25.99 -6.90
C ASP A 470 -49.03 -26.67 -5.56
N ALA A 471 -48.90 -25.86 -4.50
CA ALA A 471 -49.10 -26.32 -3.13
C ALA A 471 -50.60 -26.23 -2.79
N PRO A 472 -51.38 -27.33 -2.83
CA PRO A 472 -52.81 -27.28 -2.54
C PRO A 472 -53.06 -26.96 -1.06
N ASP A 473 -54.12 -26.19 -0.77
CA ASP A 473 -54.49 -25.79 0.59
C ASP A 473 -54.76 -27.01 1.51
N GLU A 474 -53.80 -27.33 2.38
CA GLU A 474 -54.04 -28.22 3.52
C GLU A 474 -54.88 -27.49 4.58
N HIS A 475 -56.20 -27.55 4.38
CA HIS A 475 -57.22 -27.01 5.29
C HIS A 475 -57.02 -27.45 6.75
N GLU A 476 -57.23 -26.49 7.67
CA GLU A 476 -57.23 -26.70 9.12
C GLU A 476 -58.01 -27.95 9.53
N SER A 477 -57.32 -28.92 10.12
CA SER A 477 -57.92 -30.14 10.69
C SER A 477 -57.45 -30.29 12.14
N SER A 478 -58.26 -29.79 13.08
CA SER A 478 -57.96 -29.87 14.52
C SER A 478 -58.00 -31.32 15.03
N PRO A 479 -57.03 -31.77 15.83
CA PRO A 479 -57.11 -33.07 16.50
C PRO A 479 -58.13 -33.02 17.65
N PRO A 480 -59.00 -34.04 17.82
CA PRO A 480 -59.87 -34.13 18.98
C PRO A 480 -59.09 -34.60 20.22
N GLU A 481 -59.28 -33.93 21.36
CA GLU A 481 -58.87 -34.45 22.65
C GLU A 481 -59.90 -35.47 23.16
N ASP A 482 -59.45 -36.70 23.42
CA ASP A 482 -59.96 -37.49 24.56
C ASP A 482 -58.91 -38.55 24.97
N ALA A 483 -58.80 -38.79 26.28
CA ALA A 483 -57.72 -39.57 26.92
C ALA A 483 -58.32 -40.84 27.62
N PRO A 484 -57.60 -41.65 28.45
CA PRO A 484 -56.21 -41.56 28.92
C PRO A 484 -55.45 -42.92 29.04
N LEU A 485 -54.31 -42.88 29.76
CA LEU A 485 -53.63 -43.96 30.53
C LEU A 485 -52.31 -44.57 30.01
N TYR A 486 -51.24 -44.16 30.70
CA TYR A 486 -49.92 -44.76 30.94
C TYR A 486 -49.96 -46.18 31.58
N PRO A 487 -48.82 -46.89 31.87
CA PRO A 487 -47.38 -46.62 31.56
C PRO A 487 -46.52 -47.84 31.10
N HIS A 488 -45.19 -47.59 30.94
CA HIS A 488 -44.03 -48.52 31.11
C HIS A 488 -43.53 -49.46 29.97
N SER A 489 -42.34 -49.13 29.45
CA SER A 489 -41.21 -50.06 29.19
C SER A 489 -40.40 -50.27 30.52
N PRO A 490 -39.35 -51.15 30.66
CA PRO A 490 -38.38 -51.63 29.65
C PRO A 490 -37.85 -53.10 29.79
N GLY A 491 -36.86 -53.47 28.94
CA GLY A 491 -36.10 -54.75 28.90
C GLY A 491 -35.87 -55.19 27.44
N THR A 492 -34.78 -55.83 26.97
CA THR A 492 -33.65 -56.60 27.57
C THR A 492 -32.47 -56.52 26.55
N GLN A 493 -31.19 -56.23 26.87
CA GLN A 493 -30.09 -57.17 27.23
C GLN A 493 -29.91 -58.37 26.25
N TYR A 494 -28.73 -58.84 25.81
CA TYR A 494 -27.31 -58.73 26.23
C TYR A 494 -26.30 -59.07 25.09
N GLN A 495 -25.04 -58.56 25.18
CA GLN A 495 -23.73 -59.26 25.05
C GLN A 495 -22.60 -58.18 25.14
N GLN A 496 -21.67 -58.16 26.12
CA GLN A 496 -20.44 -58.99 26.30
C GLN A 496 -19.47 -58.94 25.09
N ASN A 497 -18.15 -58.69 25.20
CA ASN A 497 -17.20 -58.55 26.34
C ASN A 497 -15.86 -57.89 25.81
N ASN A 498 -14.79 -57.46 26.53
CA ASN A 498 -14.35 -57.47 27.94
C ASN A 498 -13.29 -56.32 28.22
N HIS A 499 -12.53 -56.41 29.33
CA HIS A 499 -11.45 -55.54 29.87
C HIS A 499 -10.05 -55.63 29.14
N VAL A 500 -8.94 -54.91 29.47
CA VAL A 500 -8.29 -54.52 30.77
C VAL A 500 -7.47 -53.19 30.71
N HIS A 501 -7.19 -52.61 31.90
CA HIS A 501 -6.41 -51.42 32.32
C HIS A 501 -5.09 -51.09 31.55
N GLY A 502 -4.47 -49.89 31.65
CA GLY A 502 -4.60 -48.73 32.57
C GLY A 502 -3.48 -47.69 32.28
N GLN A 503 -3.05 -46.69 33.09
CA GLN A 503 -3.35 -46.10 34.44
C GLN A 503 -2.84 -44.60 34.40
N PRO A 504 -3.17 -43.69 35.36
CA PRO A 504 -2.88 -42.24 35.27
C PRO A 504 -1.63 -41.76 36.06
N TYR A 505 -1.26 -40.47 35.90
CA TYR A 505 -0.19 -39.79 36.65
C TYR A 505 -0.57 -38.36 37.07
N THR A 506 0.02 -37.81 38.14
CA THR A 506 -0.55 -36.64 38.86
C THR A 506 0.47 -35.58 39.36
N GLY A 507 0.15 -34.30 39.14
CA GLY A 507 0.58 -33.14 39.94
C GLY A 507 2.00 -32.61 39.72
N PRO A 508 2.42 -31.56 40.47
CA PRO A 508 1.66 -30.72 41.40
C PRO A 508 1.61 -29.22 41.01
N ALA A 509 0.93 -28.39 41.80
CA ALA A 509 0.80 -26.94 41.61
C ALA A 509 1.71 -26.11 42.54
N ALA A 510 1.91 -24.83 42.22
CA ALA A 510 2.51 -23.84 43.12
C ALA A 510 1.82 -22.46 42.96
N HIS A 511 1.49 -21.81 44.07
CA HIS A 511 1.03 -20.42 44.11
C HIS A 511 2.24 -19.46 44.20
N HIS A 512 2.09 -18.20 43.76
CA HIS A 512 2.41 -17.04 44.61
C HIS A 512 1.76 -15.75 44.07
N MET A 513 1.64 -14.73 44.92
CA MET A 513 0.97 -13.46 44.64
C MET A 513 1.87 -12.44 43.94
N ASN A 514 1.29 -11.53 43.14
CA ASN A 514 1.28 -10.12 43.54
C ASN A 514 0.19 -9.27 42.84
N ASN A 515 -0.20 -8.16 43.47
CA ASN A 515 -1.10 -7.14 42.94
C ASN A 515 -0.80 -5.80 43.64
N PRO A 516 -0.81 -4.66 42.93
CA PRO A 516 -1.18 -3.41 43.59
C PRO A 516 -2.26 -2.63 42.82
N GLN A 517 -3.43 -2.54 43.46
CA GLN A 517 -4.39 -1.43 43.49
C GLN A 517 -4.03 -0.17 42.67
N ARG A 518 -4.99 0.33 41.87
CA ARG A 518 -5.68 1.57 42.23
C ARG A 518 -7.03 1.81 41.54
N THR A 519 -7.91 2.45 42.31
CA THR A 519 -9.00 3.36 41.94
C THR A 519 -8.73 4.15 40.63
N GLY A 520 -9.68 4.42 39.74
CA GLY A 520 -11.14 4.20 39.80
C GLY A 520 -11.92 5.48 40.09
N GLN A 521 -12.45 6.13 39.05
CA GLN A 521 -13.57 7.08 39.10
C GLN A 521 -14.14 7.31 37.68
N ARG A 522 -15.47 7.34 37.54
CA ARG A 522 -16.15 7.96 36.39
C ARG A 522 -16.38 9.43 36.72
N ALA A 523 -16.19 10.30 35.74
CA ALA A 523 -16.79 11.63 35.73
C ALA A 523 -17.41 11.84 34.34
N GLN A 524 -18.65 12.31 34.30
CA GLN A 524 -19.28 12.87 33.11
C GLN A 524 -19.25 14.38 33.27
N GLU A 525 -18.80 15.11 32.27
CA GLU A 525 -19.08 16.54 32.15
C GLU A 525 -19.65 16.78 30.74
N ASN A 526 -20.90 17.24 30.69
CA ASN A 526 -21.47 17.83 29.50
C ASN A 526 -20.91 19.24 29.36
N TYR A 527 -20.70 19.70 28.13
CA TYR A 527 -20.82 21.13 27.81
C TYR A 527 -21.46 21.28 26.43
N GLU A 528 -22.60 21.97 26.39
CA GLU A 528 -23.29 22.39 25.17
C GLU A 528 -23.08 23.88 24.91
N GLY A 529 -23.22 24.29 23.65
CA GLY A 529 -23.31 25.69 23.22
C GLY A 529 -21.99 26.34 22.80
N SER A 530 -21.96 27.23 21.81
CA SER A 530 -23.02 27.64 20.87
C SER A 530 -22.41 28.17 19.56
N GLU A 531 -23.23 28.30 18.51
CA GLU A 531 -22.86 28.92 17.23
C GLU A 531 -22.84 30.46 17.31
N GLU A 532 -21.89 31.11 16.61
CA GLU A 532 -22.03 32.41 15.92
C GLU A 532 -20.83 32.55 14.93
N VAL A 533 -21.01 32.45 13.60
CA VAL A 533 -21.47 33.47 12.64
C VAL A 533 -20.38 34.53 12.29
N SER A 534 -19.74 34.34 11.13
CA SER A 534 -18.98 35.35 10.37
C SER A 534 -19.93 36.33 9.63
N PRO A 535 -19.52 37.53 9.14
CA PRO A 535 -18.58 37.72 8.00
C PRO A 535 -17.89 39.12 7.99
N PRO A 536 -17.59 39.83 6.86
CA PRO A 536 -16.98 39.49 5.55
C PRO A 536 -15.76 40.38 5.12
N GLN A 537 -14.89 39.86 4.22
CA GLN A 537 -14.12 40.61 3.18
C GLN A 537 -13.09 41.69 3.66
N THR A 538 -12.08 42.14 2.92
CA THR A 538 -11.90 42.42 1.47
C THR A 538 -10.50 42.06 0.90
N LYS A 539 -10.31 42.34 -0.41
CA LYS A 539 -9.09 42.16 -1.22
C LYS A 539 -7.90 43.00 -0.74
N GLU A 540 -6.69 42.52 -1.02
CA GLU A 540 -5.84 43.09 -2.09
C GLU A 540 -5.08 41.97 -2.83
#